data_AF-A0A6I4UYI4-F1
#
_entry.id   AF-A0A6I4UYI4-F1
#
_cell.length_a   1.000
_cell.length_b   1.000
_cell.length_c   1.000
_cell.angle_alpha   90.00
_cell.angle_beta   90.00
_cell.angle_gamma   90.00
#
_symmetry.space_group_name_H-M   'P 1'
#
loop_
_entity.id
_entity.type
_entity.pdbx_description
1 polymer ?
#
loop_
_entity_poly.entity_id
_entity_poly.type
_entity_poly.pdbx_seq_one_letter_code
_entity_poly.pdbx_strand_id
1 'polypeptide(L)'
;MGAWVEGIPSLLLQYRLWVGLAAIALSAATWAVDWFEIVYQCPFCRAQRTVIGLLGLLLILPNPSHWVARYLSAVFSVFGLSVGATQHFRGWVRIMGGEFEWGDQWYLNSWLLSGFAIFIIVALLMLIWSYQAPE
;
A
#
# COMPACT_ATOMS: atom_id res chain seq x y z
N MET A 1 29.89 3.91 -8.42
CA MET A 1 28.53 3.93 -9.00
C MET A 1 28.08 2.48 -9.13
N GLY A 2 27.80 1.71 -8.08
CA GLY A 2 26.91 1.91 -6.95
C GLY A 2 26.26 0.53 -6.67
N ALA A 3 27.10 -0.50 -6.51
CA ALA A 3 26.73 -1.90 -6.38
C ALA A 3 26.18 -2.23 -4.97
N TRP A 4 25.04 -1.65 -4.61
CA TRP A 4 24.44 -1.80 -3.27
C TRP A 4 22.94 -2.14 -3.28
N VAL A 5 22.44 -2.91 -4.26
CA VAL A 5 21.07 -3.46 -4.22
C VAL A 5 21.04 -4.89 -4.77
N GLU A 6 21.89 -5.77 -4.23
CA GLU A 6 21.82 -7.21 -4.54
C GLU A 6 21.05 -7.91 -3.42
N GLY A 7 19.75 -8.17 -3.62
CA GLY A 7 18.95 -8.93 -2.65
C GLY A 7 17.46 -8.85 -2.92
N ILE A 8 16.74 -8.08 -2.09
CA ILE A 8 15.27 -8.06 -2.09
C ILE A 8 14.67 -7.15 -3.18
N PRO A 9 15.14 -5.90 -3.38
CA PRO A 9 14.51 -5.01 -4.37
C PRO A 9 14.72 -5.49 -5.81
N SER A 10 15.87 -6.09 -6.12
CA SER A 10 16.15 -6.67 -7.44
C SER A 10 15.23 -7.86 -7.75
N LEU A 11 14.99 -8.75 -6.77
CA LEU A 11 14.05 -9.86 -6.89
C LEU A 11 12.61 -9.36 -7.11
N LEU A 12 12.17 -8.37 -6.33
CA LEU A 12 10.82 -7.80 -6.48
C LEU A 12 10.64 -7.09 -7.82
N LEU A 13 11.69 -6.45 -8.36
CA LEU A 13 11.67 -5.85 -9.69
C LEU A 13 11.67 -6.91 -10.80
N GLN A 14 12.39 -8.01 -10.62
CA GLN A 14 12.36 -9.16 -11.54
C GLN A 14 10.94 -9.73 -11.68
N TYR A 15 10.23 -9.85 -10.55
CA TYR A 15 8.85 -10.33 -10.50
C TYR A 15 7.82 -9.18 -10.42
N ARG A 16 8.13 -7.98 -10.96
CA ARG A 16 7.27 -6.78 -10.82
C ARG A 16 5.82 -7.00 -11.23
N LEU A 17 5.57 -7.81 -12.27
CA LEU A 17 4.22 -8.11 -12.74
C LEU A 17 3.43 -8.88 -11.68
N TRP A 18 4.06 -9.87 -11.04
CA TRP A 18 3.46 -10.63 -9.95
C TRP A 18 3.25 -9.78 -8.71
N VAL A 19 4.19 -8.90 -8.38
CA VAL A 19 4.04 -7.97 -7.25
C VAL A 19 2.87 -7.01 -7.49
N GLY A 20 2.78 -6.42 -8.67
CA GLY A 20 1.68 -5.52 -9.03
C GLY A 20 0.33 -6.25 -9.09
N LEU A 21 0.28 -7.46 -9.66
CA LEU A 21 -0.91 -8.30 -9.66
C LEU A 21 -1.33 -8.70 -8.24
N ALA A 22 -0.39 -9.02 -7.35
CA ALA A 22 -0.67 -9.33 -5.95
C ALA A 22 -1.25 -8.11 -5.23
N ALA A 23 -0.74 -6.90 -5.48
CA ALA A 23 -1.29 -5.66 -4.93
C ALA A 23 -2.72 -5.38 -5.43
N ILE A 24 -2.98 -5.60 -6.72
CA ILE A 24 -4.32 -5.46 -7.31
C ILE A 24 -5.27 -6.51 -6.71
N ALA A 25 -4.84 -7.77 -6.61
CA ALA A 25 -5.63 -8.85 -6.02
C ALA A 25 -5.95 -8.57 -4.54
N LEU A 26 -4.99 -8.07 -3.77
CA LEU A 26 -5.19 -7.66 -2.38
C LEU A 26 -6.22 -6.51 -2.27
N SER A 27 -6.11 -5.51 -3.15
CA SER A 27 -7.07 -4.40 -3.22
C SER A 27 -8.48 -4.90 -3.56
N ALA A 28 -8.62 -5.77 -4.56
CA ALA A 28 -9.89 -6.33 -4.97
C ALA A 28 -10.51 -7.22 -3.88
N ALA A 29 -9.72 -8.08 -3.23
CA ALA A 29 -10.18 -8.93 -2.14
C ALA A 29 -10.68 -8.10 -0.95
N THR A 30 -9.94 -7.06 -0.56
CA THR A 30 -10.35 -6.18 0.54
C THR A 30 -11.53 -5.27 0.19
N TRP A 31 -11.73 -4.94 -1.09
CA TRP A 31 -12.97 -4.32 -1.57
C TRP A 31 -14.15 -5.29 -1.53
N ALA A 32 -13.95 -6.55 -1.94
CA ALA A 32 -15.00 -7.56 -1.90
C ALA A 32 -15.50 -7.81 -0.47
N VAL A 33 -14.58 -7.97 0.48
CA VAL A 33 -14.90 -8.15 1.92
C VAL A 33 -15.76 -7.00 2.46
N ASP A 34 -15.47 -5.76 2.05
CA ASP A 34 -16.23 -4.57 2.44
C ASP A 34 -17.60 -4.48 1.77
N TRP A 35 -17.72 -4.90 0.51
CA TRP A 35 -19.01 -5.00 -0.18
C TRP A 35 -19.92 -6.08 0.39
N PHE A 36 -19.35 -7.18 0.87
CA PHE A 36 -20.12 -8.21 1.58
C PHE A 36 -20.44 -7.82 3.03
N GLU A 37 -20.13 -6.59 3.45
CA GLU A 37 -20.37 -6.05 4.80
C GLU A 37 -19.79 -6.92 5.93
N ILE A 38 -18.76 -7.70 5.61
CA ILE A 38 -18.06 -8.57 6.57
C ILE A 38 -17.24 -7.73 7.55
N VAL A 39 -16.84 -6.51 7.15
CA VAL A 39 -16.07 -5.57 7.95
C VAL A 39 -16.78 -4.22 7.99
N TYR A 40 -16.64 -3.51 9.11
CA TYR A 40 -17.20 -2.17 9.27
C TYR A 40 -16.70 -1.20 8.17
N GLN A 41 -17.57 -0.29 7.75
CA GLN A 41 -17.27 0.67 6.69
C GLN A 41 -16.25 1.71 7.19
N CYS A 42 -14.97 1.52 6.86
CA CYS A 42 -13.90 2.42 7.27
C CYS A 42 -13.43 3.33 6.13
N PRO A 43 -13.72 4.64 6.13
CA PRO A 43 -13.34 5.54 5.03
C PRO A 43 -11.82 5.58 4.80
N PHE A 44 -11.03 5.49 5.87
CA PHE A 44 -9.57 5.45 5.78
C PHE A 44 -9.07 4.18 5.08
N CYS A 45 -9.62 3.01 5.44
CA CYS A 45 -9.27 1.74 4.80
C CYS A 45 -9.68 1.73 3.32
N ARG A 46 -10.85 2.28 2.97
CA ARG A 46 -11.33 2.38 1.59
C ARG A 46 -10.38 3.21 0.72
N ALA A 47 -9.86 4.31 1.25
CA ALA A 47 -8.86 5.13 0.57
C ALA A 47 -7.53 4.38 0.42
N GLN A 48 -7.02 3.76 1.48
CA GLN A 48 -5.76 3.01 1.46
C GLN A 48 -5.78 1.85 0.46
N ARG A 49 -6.81 1.01 0.47
CA ARG A 49 -6.91 -0.14 -0.45
C ARG A 49 -7.01 0.29 -1.91
N THR A 50 -7.69 1.41 -2.18
CA THR A 50 -7.77 2.00 -3.53
C THR A 50 -6.40 2.48 -3.98
N VAL A 51 -5.65 3.17 -3.12
CA VAL A 51 -4.28 3.60 -3.43
C VAL A 51 -3.37 2.40 -3.71
N ILE A 52 -3.43 1.33 -2.91
CA ILE A 52 -2.66 0.10 -3.14
C ILE A 52 -2.98 -0.48 -4.53
N GLY A 53 -4.25 -0.57 -4.90
CA GLY A 53 -4.67 -1.06 -6.22
C GLY A 53 -4.18 -0.19 -7.37
N LEU A 54 -4.26 1.14 -7.23
CA LEU A 54 -3.78 2.09 -8.24
C LEU A 54 -2.25 2.02 -8.40
N LEU A 55 -1.49 1.92 -7.32
CA LEU A 55 -0.04 1.73 -7.37
C LEU A 55 0.33 0.38 -7.98
N GLY A 56 -0.41 -0.68 -7.68
CA GLY A 56 -0.29 -1.98 -8.34
C GLY A 56 -0.48 -1.89 -9.85
N LEU A 57 -1.52 -1.17 -10.31
CA LEU A 57 -1.78 -0.90 -11.72
C LEU A 57 -0.63 -0.13 -12.39
N LEU A 58 -0.10 0.91 -11.73
CA LEU A 58 1.03 1.67 -12.25
C LEU A 58 2.32 0.83 -12.35
N LEU A 59 2.53 -0.11 -11.43
CA LEU A 59 3.71 -0.99 -11.43
C LEU A 59 3.69 -2.01 -12.58
N ILE A 60 2.51 -2.48 -13.01
CA ILE A 60 2.39 -3.45 -14.11
C ILE A 60 2.37 -2.81 -15.51
N LEU A 61 2.33 -1.48 -15.61
CA LEU A 61 2.39 -0.79 -16.90
C LEU A 61 3.65 -1.22 -17.67
N PRO A 62 3.63 -1.17 -19.02
CA PRO A 62 4.80 -1.52 -19.83
C PRO A 62 6.04 -0.71 -19.40
N ASN A 63 5.85 0.58 -19.12
CA ASN A 63 6.89 1.49 -18.66
C ASN A 63 6.48 2.27 -17.37
N PRO A 64 6.73 1.72 -16.18
CA PRO A 64 6.52 2.40 -14.89
C PRO A 64 7.47 3.59 -14.67
N SER A 65 8.58 3.67 -15.40
CA SER A 65 9.50 4.81 -15.32
C SER A 65 9.01 6.03 -16.09
N HIS A 66 7.96 5.88 -16.90
CA HIS A 66 7.35 7.00 -17.62
C HIS A 66 6.92 8.10 -16.64
N TRP A 67 7.16 9.36 -17.02
CA TRP A 67 6.93 10.52 -16.15
C TRP A 67 5.51 10.54 -15.56
N VAL A 68 4.48 10.25 -16.38
CA VAL A 68 3.08 10.19 -15.91
C VAL A 68 2.89 9.14 -14.81
N ALA A 69 3.48 7.95 -14.97
CA ALA A 69 3.35 6.88 -13.99
C ALA A 69 4.03 7.25 -12.66
N ARG A 70 5.20 7.89 -12.72
CA ARG A 70 5.91 8.39 -11.52
C ARG A 70 5.18 9.57 -10.86
N TYR A 71 4.60 10.47 -11.64
CA TYR A 71 3.81 11.59 -11.14
C TYR A 71 2.56 11.07 -10.40
N LEU A 72 1.77 10.21 -11.04
CA LEU A 72 0.58 9.64 -10.43
C LEU A 72 0.92 8.77 -9.22
N SER A 73 2.00 7.99 -9.26
CA SER A 73 2.40 7.18 -8.10
C SER A 73 2.78 8.06 -6.91
N ALA A 74 3.45 9.19 -7.13
CA ALA A 74 3.73 10.14 -6.06
C ALA A 74 2.45 10.76 -5.48
N VAL A 75 1.54 11.24 -6.32
CA VAL A 75 0.27 11.85 -5.86
C VAL A 75 -0.55 10.86 -5.04
N PHE A 76 -0.75 9.64 -5.54
CA PHE A 76 -1.51 8.61 -4.84
C PHE A 76 -0.83 8.17 -3.55
N SER A 77 0.50 8.04 -3.55
CA SER A 77 1.24 7.67 -2.35
C SER A 77 1.20 8.74 -1.28
N VAL A 78 1.35 10.02 -1.63
CA VAL A 78 1.23 11.13 -0.66
C VAL A 78 -0.15 11.12 -0.01
N PHE A 79 -1.21 10.99 -0.80
CA PHE A 79 -2.57 10.90 -0.26
C PHE A 79 -2.76 9.66 0.62
N GLY A 80 -2.39 8.47 0.12
CA GLY A 80 -2.54 7.21 0.85
C GLY A 80 -1.74 7.16 2.15
N LEU A 81 -0.52 7.69 2.15
CA LEU A 81 0.32 7.79 3.36
C LEU A 81 -0.22 8.82 4.33
N SER A 82 -0.76 9.96 3.86
CA SER A 82 -1.41 10.94 4.74
C SER A 82 -2.61 10.31 5.47
N VAL A 83 -3.47 9.59 4.74
CA VAL A 83 -4.63 8.88 5.29
C VAL A 83 -4.18 7.77 6.25
N GLY A 84 -3.22 6.94 5.82
CA GLY A 84 -2.68 5.82 6.59
C GLY A 84 -2.02 6.28 7.89
N ALA A 85 -1.14 7.28 7.82
CA ALA A 85 -0.48 7.86 8.98
C ALA A 85 -1.48 8.48 9.95
N THR A 86 -2.52 9.17 9.45
CA THR A 86 -3.58 9.71 10.28
C THR A 86 -4.34 8.61 11.03
N GLN A 87 -4.73 7.53 10.35
CA GLN A 87 -5.41 6.40 10.99
C GLN A 87 -4.49 5.71 12.01
N HIS A 88 -3.24 5.45 11.63
CA HIS A 88 -2.28 4.77 12.49
C HIS A 88 -1.96 5.60 13.74
N PHE A 89 -1.80 6.92 13.59
CA PHE A 89 -1.58 7.83 14.72
C PHE A 89 -2.79 7.90 15.66
N ARG A 90 -4.03 7.89 15.13
CA ARG A 90 -5.23 7.79 15.98
C ARG A 90 -5.24 6.50 16.82
N GLY A 91 -4.74 5.39 16.28
CA GLY A 91 -4.56 4.16 17.05
C GLY A 91 -3.54 4.35 18.17
N TRP A 92 -2.40 5.00 17.91
CA TRP A 92 -1.43 5.36 18.94
C TRP A 92 -2.02 6.24 20.04
N VAL A 93 -2.84 7.24 19.68
CA VAL A 93 -3.53 8.09 20.66
C VAL A 93 -4.41 7.24 21.60
N ARG A 94 -5.16 6.27 21.07
CA ARG A 94 -5.97 5.34 21.88
C ARG A 94 -5.14 4.43 22.77
N ILE A 95 -4.00 3.94 22.27
CA ILE A 95 -3.06 3.11 23.04
C ILE A 95 -2.55 3.88 24.25
N MET A 96 -2.08 5.11 24.03
CA MET A 96 -1.53 5.95 25.10
C MET A 96 -2.62 6.45 26.06
N GLY A 97 -3.86 6.58 25.58
CA GLY A 97 -5.02 6.94 26.39
C GLY A 97 -5.60 5.79 27.22
N GLY A 98 -5.12 4.55 27.04
CA GLY A 98 -5.68 3.37 27.74
C GLY A 98 -7.04 2.90 27.22
N GLU A 99 -7.52 3.46 26.10
CA GLU A 99 -8.79 3.12 25.44
C GLU A 99 -8.61 2.10 24.30
N PHE A 100 -7.42 1.50 24.20
CA PHE A 100 -7.12 0.59 23.12
C PHE A 100 -7.58 -0.83 23.43
N GLU A 101 -8.44 -1.33 22.57
CA GLU A 101 -8.91 -2.71 22.60
C GLU A 101 -8.47 -3.44 21.32
N TRP A 102 -7.92 -4.63 21.48
CA TRP A 102 -7.64 -5.52 20.34
C TRP A 102 -8.93 -6.07 19.74
N GLY A 103 -9.97 -6.28 20.57
CA GLY A 103 -11.22 -6.94 20.20
C GLY A 103 -11.05 -8.43 19.88
N ASP A 104 -12.16 -9.15 19.76
CA ASP A 104 -12.16 -10.59 19.42
C ASP A 104 -11.54 -10.87 18.04
N GLN A 105 -11.59 -9.90 17.13
CA GLN A 105 -11.03 -9.96 15.79
C GLN A 105 -9.79 -9.06 15.66
N TRP A 106 -8.77 -9.32 16.48
CA TRP A 106 -7.53 -8.53 16.52
C TRP A 106 -6.86 -8.29 15.15
N TYR A 107 -7.02 -9.23 14.21
CA TYR A 107 -6.46 -9.13 12.85
C TYR A 107 -7.17 -8.11 11.96
N LEU A 108 -8.38 -7.68 12.34
CA LEU A 108 -9.13 -6.59 11.70
C LEU A 108 -8.95 -5.26 12.43
N ASN A 109 -8.03 -5.18 13.38
CA ASN A 109 -7.78 -3.96 14.11
C ASN A 109 -7.26 -2.85 13.17
N SER A 110 -7.92 -1.70 13.23
CA SER A 110 -7.64 -0.55 12.37
C SER A 110 -6.21 0.00 12.49
N TRP A 111 -5.57 -0.10 13.66
CA TRP A 111 -4.19 0.34 13.86
C TRP A 111 -3.21 -0.58 13.12
N LEU A 112 -3.42 -1.91 13.21
CA LEU A 112 -2.59 -2.91 12.55
C LEU A 112 -2.71 -2.84 11.02
N LEU A 113 -3.95 -2.78 10.52
CA LEU A 113 -4.24 -2.67 9.08
C LEU A 113 -3.64 -1.42 8.45
N SER A 114 -3.74 -0.26 9.12
CA SER A 114 -3.14 0.98 8.62
C SER A 114 -1.61 0.94 8.62
N GLY A 115 -1.00 0.26 9.59
CA GLY A 115 0.44 0.00 9.59
C GLY A 115 0.86 -0.78 8.34
N PHE A 116 0.21 -1.92 8.06
CA PHE A 116 0.49 -2.70 6.86
C PHE A 116 0.26 -1.92 5.57
N ALA A 117 -0.82 -1.15 5.50
CA ALA A 117 -1.10 -0.32 4.33
C ALA A 117 0.00 0.71 4.06
N ILE A 118 0.51 1.38 5.09
CA ILE A 118 1.65 2.30 4.96
C ILE A 118 2.85 1.58 4.36
N PHE A 119 3.24 0.42 4.90
CA PHE A 119 4.37 -0.35 4.40
C PHE A 119 4.19 -0.76 2.93
N ILE A 120 3.00 -1.23 2.55
CA ILE A 120 2.70 -1.63 1.18
C ILE A 120 2.77 -0.44 0.23
N ILE A 121 2.17 0.70 0.59
CA ILE A 121 2.18 1.92 -0.24
C ILE A 121 3.61 2.41 -0.44
N VAL A 122 4.43 2.47 0.61
CA VAL A 122 5.84 2.85 0.51
C VAL A 122 6.61 1.88 -0.39
N ALA A 123 6.44 0.57 -0.19
CA ALA A 123 7.14 -0.44 -0.97
C ALA A 123 6.80 -0.33 -2.47
N LEU A 124 5.51 -0.20 -2.81
CA LEU A 124 5.07 -0.04 -4.19
C LEU A 124 5.61 1.26 -4.83
N LEU A 125 5.59 2.37 -4.09
CA LEU A 125 6.19 3.63 -4.55
C LEU A 125 7.68 3.46 -4.85
N MET A 126 8.44 2.89 -3.90
CA MET A 126 9.87 2.66 -4.07
C MET A 126 10.18 1.74 -5.26
N LEU A 127 9.38 0.70 -5.49
CA LEU A 127 9.54 -0.19 -6.64
C LEU A 127 9.30 0.52 -7.97
N ILE A 128 8.24 1.33 -8.09
CA ILE A 128 7.95 2.13 -9.30
C ILE A 128 9.11 3.08 -9.60
N TRP A 129 9.68 3.72 -8.57
CA TRP A 129 10.76 4.68 -8.73
C TRP A 129 12.13 4.04 -8.96
N SER A 130 12.34 2.82 -8.46
CA SER A 130 13.56 2.04 -8.69
C SER A 130 13.60 1.39 -10.07
N TYR A 131 12.46 1.22 -10.74
CA TYR A 131 12.41 0.68 -12.09
C TYR A 131 13.13 1.61 -13.08
N GLN A 132 14.06 1.03 -13.84
CA GLN A 132 14.76 1.65 -14.97
C GLN A 132 14.31 0.95 -16.24
N ALA A 133 13.84 1.71 -17.23
CA ALA A 133 13.53 1.15 -18.54
C ALA A 133 14.84 0.74 -19.23
N PRO A 134 14.87 -0.42 -19.92
CA PRO A 134 15.99 -0.74 -20.79
C PRO A 134 16.06 0.30 -21.91
N GLU A 135 17.27 0.81 -22.15
CA GLU A 135 17.59 1.80 -23.20
C GLU A 135 17.33 1.26 -24.62
#